data_AF-A0A5N6NKP6-F1
#
_entry.id   AF-A0A5N6NKP6-F1
#
_cell.length_a   1.000
_cell.length_b   1.000
_cell.length_c   1.000
_cell.angle_alpha   90.00
_cell.angle_beta   90.00
_cell.angle_gamma   90.00
#
_symmetry.space_group_name_H-M   'P 1'
#
loop_
_entity.id
_entity.type
_entity.pdbx_description
1 polymer ?
#
loop_
_entity_poly.entity_id
_entity_poly.type
_entity_poly.pdbx_seq_one_letter_code
_entity_poly.pdbx_strand_id
1 'polypeptide(L)'
;MFRRRHHQEQEHHEMHPESKISGSKKLEETLVWRSTYKPEEIRWHEIAAEGETGKVFRSNFHDRFGRTVLIMRPGLQNTTGMDNQMRQLVYLIENAILNLPEGQEEIVWLIDFTGWSFSNNVPIKTARETISILQNHYPQRLAVAFLYSPPRIFEAFWKIVKYFLDPKTFQKVKFVYPKNKESVEIMQSCFDVDNLPTEFGGKATMKYDHEEFSKLMIQDDVKTAKFWGLDQTINRDAATES
;
A
#
# COMPACT_ATOMS: atom_id res chain seq x y z
N MET A 1 -24.99 30.59 20.48
CA MET A 1 -23.66 30.14 19.98
C MET A 1 -22.78 29.40 21.00
N PHE A 2 -23.24 29.14 22.24
CA PHE A 2 -22.43 28.48 23.28
C PHE A 2 -22.82 27.02 23.60
N ARG A 3 -23.89 26.48 23.00
CA ARG A 3 -24.37 25.11 23.28
C ARG A 3 -23.91 24.04 22.27
N ARG A 4 -23.24 24.44 21.18
CA ARG A 4 -22.67 23.51 20.18
C ARG A 4 -21.18 23.21 20.37
N ARG A 5 -20.43 24.02 21.14
CA ARG A 5 -19.01 23.77 21.42
C ARG A 5 -18.79 22.70 22.49
N HIS A 6 -19.63 22.65 23.52
CA HIS A 6 -19.53 21.62 24.55
C HIS A 6 -19.82 20.18 24.06
N HIS A 7 -20.60 20.02 22.98
CA HIS A 7 -20.93 18.68 22.48
C HIS A 7 -19.77 18.07 21.67
N GLN A 8 -19.00 18.89 20.95
CA GLN A 8 -17.80 18.44 20.22
C GLN A 8 -16.60 18.20 21.15
N GLU A 9 -16.49 18.91 22.28
CA GLU A 9 -15.43 18.66 23.27
C GLU A 9 -15.70 17.40 24.12
N GLN A 10 -16.96 17.00 24.30
CA GLN A 10 -17.30 15.73 24.98
C GLN A 10 -17.09 14.51 24.09
N GLU A 11 -17.36 14.60 22.77
CA GLU A 11 -17.07 13.49 21.84
C GLU A 11 -15.56 13.22 21.66
N HIS A 12 -14.70 14.24 21.82
CA HIS A 12 -13.24 14.05 21.84
C HIS A 12 -12.73 13.36 23.11
N HIS A 13 -13.54 13.28 24.18
CA HIS A 13 -13.14 12.69 25.46
C HIS A 13 -13.64 11.25 25.66
N GLU A 14 -14.66 10.80 24.92
CA GLU A 14 -15.19 9.43 24.99
C GLU A 14 -14.60 8.51 23.91
N MET A 15 -13.28 8.48 23.78
CA MET A 15 -12.64 7.30 23.21
C MET A 15 -12.75 6.18 24.26
N HIS A 16 -13.54 5.15 23.95
CA HIS A 16 -13.72 3.96 24.80
C HIS A 16 -12.37 3.51 25.39
N PRO A 17 -12.25 3.31 26.72
CA PRO A 17 -10.97 2.95 27.35
C PRO A 17 -10.33 1.69 26.74
N GLU A 18 -11.14 0.75 26.25
CA GLU A 18 -10.66 -0.44 25.52
C GLU A 18 -10.02 -0.11 24.16
N SER A 19 -10.48 0.93 23.46
CA SER A 19 -9.86 1.38 22.19
C SER A 19 -8.53 2.10 22.43
N LYS A 20 -8.39 2.84 23.52
CA LYS A 20 -7.11 3.44 23.94
C LYS A 20 -6.09 2.36 24.33
N ILE A 21 -6.49 1.37 25.13
CA ILE A 21 -5.60 0.27 25.55
C ILE A 21 -5.18 -0.58 24.34
N SER A 22 -6.11 -0.87 23.42
CA SER A 22 -5.82 -1.58 22.17
C SER A 22 -4.90 -0.80 21.24
N GLY A 23 -5.10 0.53 21.13
CA GLY A 23 -4.25 1.42 20.34
C GLY A 23 -2.81 1.52 20.86
N SER A 24 -2.64 1.69 22.17
CA SER A 24 -1.31 1.73 22.80
C SER A 24 -0.56 0.42 22.64
N LYS A 25 -1.24 -0.73 22.82
CA LYS A 25 -0.62 -2.04 22.62
C LYS A 25 -0.16 -2.25 21.17
N LYS A 26 -0.99 -1.89 20.18
CA LYS A 26 -0.60 -1.99 18.75
C LYS A 26 0.57 -1.09 18.40
N LEU A 27 0.64 0.10 19.02
CA LEU A 27 1.78 0.99 18.85
C LEU A 27 3.06 0.36 19.40
N GLU A 28 3.02 -0.21 20.61
CA GLU A 28 4.15 -0.93 21.21
C GLU A 28 4.60 -2.12 20.35
N GLU A 29 3.66 -2.95 19.90
CA GLU A 29 3.94 -4.08 19.00
C GLU A 29 4.58 -3.61 17.69
N THR A 30 4.14 -2.48 17.15
CA THR A 30 4.72 -1.87 15.95
C THR A 30 6.12 -1.33 16.21
N LEU A 31 6.38 -0.71 17.36
CA LEU A 31 7.73 -0.23 17.71
C LEU A 31 8.72 -1.39 17.85
N VAL A 32 8.30 -2.50 18.46
CA VAL A 32 9.10 -3.73 18.56
C VAL A 32 9.32 -4.36 17.17
N TRP A 33 8.27 -4.39 16.34
CA TRP A 33 8.41 -4.89 14.97
C TRP A 33 9.37 -4.02 14.16
N ARG A 34 9.30 -2.69 14.25
CA ARG A 34 10.23 -1.79 13.54
C ARG A 34 11.67 -1.95 14.02
N SER A 35 11.91 -2.14 15.31
CA SER A 35 13.28 -2.32 15.83
C SER A 35 13.95 -3.62 15.35
N THR A 36 13.15 -4.62 14.97
CA THR A 36 13.63 -5.93 14.51
C THR A 36 13.58 -6.07 12.98
N TYR A 37 12.50 -5.63 12.35
CA TYR A 37 12.28 -5.68 10.90
C TYR A 37 12.99 -4.57 10.13
N LYS A 38 13.18 -3.40 10.76
CA LYS A 38 13.91 -2.24 10.24
C LYS A 38 13.48 -1.83 8.82
N PRO A 39 12.18 -1.50 8.61
CA PRO A 39 11.68 -1.16 7.28
C PRO A 39 12.42 0.04 6.66
N GLU A 40 12.88 0.99 7.48
CA GLU A 40 13.69 2.14 7.06
C GLU A 40 15.11 1.78 6.56
N GLU A 41 15.61 0.57 6.84
CA GLU A 41 16.92 0.10 6.40
C GLU A 41 16.87 -0.71 5.09
N ILE A 42 15.68 -1.13 4.64
CA ILE A 42 15.53 -1.85 3.36
C ILE A 42 15.95 -0.93 2.21
N ARG A 43 16.78 -1.44 1.30
CA ARG A 43 17.22 -0.74 0.09
C ARG A 43 16.74 -1.42 -1.18
N TRP A 44 16.56 -0.62 -2.23
CA TRP A 44 15.99 -1.10 -3.49
C TRP A 44 16.79 -2.26 -4.08
N HIS A 45 18.12 -2.18 -4.07
CA HIS A 45 18.98 -3.21 -4.67
C HIS A 45 18.81 -4.62 -4.04
N GLU A 46 18.37 -4.70 -2.78
CA GLU A 46 18.12 -5.97 -2.09
C GLU A 46 16.85 -6.68 -2.58
N ILE A 47 15.87 -5.90 -3.08
CA ILE A 47 14.53 -6.38 -3.44
C ILE A 47 14.13 -6.07 -4.88
N ALA A 48 15.04 -5.51 -5.69
CA ALA A 48 14.77 -5.09 -7.07
C ALA A 48 14.28 -6.24 -7.96
N ALA A 49 14.80 -7.45 -7.78
CA ALA A 49 14.39 -8.64 -8.52
C ALA A 49 12.90 -8.95 -8.38
N GLU A 50 12.29 -8.62 -7.23
CA GLU A 50 10.85 -8.78 -7.02
C GLU A 50 10.04 -7.82 -7.92
N GLY A 51 10.64 -6.73 -8.37
CA GLY A 51 10.00 -5.67 -9.15
C GLY A 51 10.08 -5.85 -10.66
N GLU A 52 10.89 -6.79 -11.18
CA GLU A 52 11.19 -6.91 -12.62
C GLU A 52 9.97 -6.95 -13.53
N THR A 53 8.87 -7.56 -13.07
CA THR A 53 7.64 -7.69 -13.85
C THR A 53 6.61 -6.59 -13.60
N GLY A 54 6.85 -5.67 -12.67
CA GLY A 54 5.86 -4.66 -12.27
C GLY A 54 4.65 -5.25 -11.53
N LYS A 55 4.83 -6.36 -10.81
CA LYS A 55 3.77 -6.99 -10.02
C LYS A 55 3.28 -6.14 -8.85
N VAL A 56 4.14 -5.28 -8.28
CA VAL A 56 3.78 -4.27 -7.29
C VAL A 56 4.69 -3.07 -7.54
N PHE A 57 4.12 -1.87 -7.64
CA PHE A 57 4.89 -0.65 -7.80
C PHE A 57 4.10 0.60 -7.38
N ARG A 58 4.82 1.66 -7.02
CA ARG A 58 4.23 2.99 -6.81
C ARG A 58 4.01 3.65 -8.16
N SER A 59 2.78 4.10 -8.41
CA SER A 59 2.47 4.82 -9.64
C SER A 59 3.08 6.22 -9.63
N ASN A 60 3.23 6.82 -10.81
CA ASN A 60 3.65 8.21 -10.99
C ASN A 60 2.47 9.21 -11.00
N PHE A 61 1.25 8.73 -10.81
CA PHE A 61 0.04 9.56 -10.71
C PHE A 61 -0.57 9.48 -9.31
N HIS A 62 -1.50 10.38 -9.05
CA HIS A 62 -2.21 10.48 -7.78
C HIS A 62 -3.71 10.42 -8.04
N ASP A 63 -4.46 10.09 -7.00
CA ASP A 63 -5.90 10.28 -7.04
C ASP A 63 -6.26 11.77 -6.90
N ARG A 64 -7.56 12.10 -7.01
CA ARG A 64 -8.05 13.48 -6.90
C ARG A 64 -7.81 14.13 -5.53
N PHE A 65 -7.44 13.35 -4.53
CA PHE A 65 -7.15 13.80 -3.16
C PHE A 65 -5.64 13.90 -2.90
N GLY A 66 -4.81 13.76 -3.94
CA GLY A 66 -3.35 13.81 -3.85
C GLY A 66 -2.72 12.57 -3.20
N ARG A 67 -3.48 11.49 -3.01
CA ARG A 67 -2.97 10.26 -2.38
C ARG A 67 -2.10 9.49 -3.35
N THR A 68 -0.97 8.99 -2.86
CA THR A 68 -0.11 8.06 -3.59
C THR A 68 -0.88 6.79 -3.93
N VAL A 69 -0.69 6.28 -5.14
CA VAL A 69 -1.33 5.05 -5.63
C VAL A 69 -0.30 3.93 -5.71
N LEU A 70 -0.52 2.84 -4.97
CA LEU A 70 0.17 1.57 -5.16
C LEU A 70 -0.61 0.70 -6.13
N ILE A 71 0.05 0.24 -7.19
CA ILE A 71 -0.51 -0.68 -8.17
C ILE A 71 0.00 -2.07 -7.86
N MET A 72 -0.91 -3.05 -7.85
CA MET A 72 -0.60 -4.46 -7.69
C MET A 72 -1.20 -5.24 -8.85
N ARG A 73 -0.41 -6.12 -9.48
CA ARG A 73 -0.78 -6.97 -10.60
C ARG A 73 -0.50 -8.42 -10.24
N PRO A 74 -1.41 -9.10 -9.51
CA PRO A 74 -1.17 -10.47 -9.05
C PRO A 74 -0.89 -11.46 -10.18
N GLY A 75 -1.39 -11.21 -11.40
CA GLY A 75 -1.11 -12.04 -12.58
C GLY A 75 0.33 -11.99 -13.09
N LEU A 76 1.16 -11.05 -12.60
CA LEU A 76 2.56 -10.86 -13.01
C LEU A 76 3.56 -11.40 -11.97
N GLN A 77 3.13 -12.30 -11.09
CA GLN A 77 4.01 -12.91 -10.09
C GLN A 77 5.21 -13.61 -10.75
N ASN A 78 6.43 -13.27 -10.30
CA ASN A 78 7.68 -13.77 -10.87
C ASN A 78 8.57 -14.56 -9.90
N THR A 79 8.30 -14.47 -8.58
CA THR A 79 9.11 -15.12 -7.54
C THR A 79 8.26 -15.98 -6.61
N THR A 80 8.90 -16.82 -5.80
CA THR A 80 8.26 -17.69 -4.80
C THR A 80 8.66 -17.38 -3.35
N GLY A 81 9.70 -16.57 -3.14
CA GLY A 81 10.25 -16.24 -1.83
C GLY A 81 9.34 -15.28 -1.06
N MET A 82 8.53 -15.82 -0.13
CA MET A 82 7.58 -15.02 0.66
C MET A 82 8.25 -13.89 1.44
N ASP A 83 9.44 -14.12 2.00
CA ASP A 83 10.14 -13.11 2.82
C ASP A 83 10.54 -11.89 1.99
N ASN A 84 11.12 -12.10 0.79
CA ASN A 84 11.47 -11.01 -0.12
C ASN A 84 10.22 -10.29 -0.66
N GLN A 85 9.14 -11.02 -0.92
CA GLN A 85 7.86 -10.41 -1.30
C GLN A 85 7.30 -9.51 -0.20
N MET A 86 7.39 -9.92 1.07
CA MET A 86 6.97 -9.08 2.20
C MET A 86 7.90 -7.88 2.37
N ARG A 87 9.21 -8.06 2.22
CA ARG A 87 10.18 -6.94 2.26
C ARG A 87 9.92 -5.92 1.16
N GLN A 88 9.72 -6.36 -0.07
CA GLN A 88 9.34 -5.47 -1.18
C GLN A 88 8.03 -4.74 -0.88
N LEU A 89 7.02 -5.45 -0.38
CA LEU A 89 5.73 -4.83 -0.09
C LEU A 89 5.87 -3.74 0.98
N VAL A 90 6.55 -4.04 2.08
CA VAL A 90 6.81 -3.09 3.16
C VAL A 90 7.60 -1.88 2.63
N TYR A 91 8.66 -2.13 1.86
CA TYR A 91 9.45 -1.08 1.22
C TYR A 91 8.58 -0.13 0.38
N LEU A 92 7.69 -0.69 -0.46
CA LEU A 92 6.81 0.11 -1.31
C LEU A 92 5.73 0.86 -0.52
N ILE A 93 5.27 0.32 0.61
CA ILE A 93 4.34 1.02 1.52
C ILE A 93 5.02 2.21 2.19
N GLU A 94 6.21 2.02 2.76
CA GLU A 94 7.01 3.10 3.37
C GLU A 94 7.30 4.20 2.33
N ASN A 95 7.73 3.78 1.14
CA ASN A 95 7.99 4.67 0.01
C ASN A 95 6.75 5.46 -0.43
N ALA A 96 5.58 4.83 -0.44
CA ALA A 96 4.33 5.49 -0.79
C ALA A 96 3.88 6.49 0.29
N ILE A 97 4.05 6.15 1.57
CA ILE A 97 3.74 7.03 2.71
C ILE A 97 4.67 8.23 2.72
N LEU A 98 5.98 8.04 2.53
CA LEU A 98 6.97 9.12 2.51
C LEU A 98 6.75 10.12 1.36
N ASN A 99 5.98 9.73 0.34
CA ASN A 99 5.66 10.56 -0.82
C ASN A 99 4.23 11.10 -0.81
N LEU A 100 3.52 10.96 0.32
CA LEU A 100 2.25 11.66 0.52
C LEU A 100 2.46 13.17 0.67
N PRO A 101 1.48 13.99 0.23
CA PRO A 101 1.48 15.42 0.50
C PRO A 101 1.33 15.70 2.00
N GLU A 102 1.75 16.89 2.43
CA GLU A 102 1.62 17.30 3.82
C GLU A 102 0.16 17.21 4.32
N GLY A 103 -0.03 16.61 5.50
CA GLY A 103 -1.35 16.40 6.09
C GLY A 103 -2.14 15.21 5.54
N GLN A 104 -1.60 14.47 4.57
CA GLN A 104 -2.19 13.22 4.08
C GLN A 104 -1.51 12.00 4.73
N GLU A 105 -2.32 11.02 5.10
CA GLU A 105 -1.84 9.81 5.80
C GLU A 105 -2.24 8.50 5.12
N GLU A 106 -3.17 8.56 4.16
CA GLU A 106 -3.73 7.41 3.48
C GLU A 106 -3.21 7.25 2.04
N ILE A 107 -3.00 6.00 1.63
CA ILE A 107 -2.62 5.58 0.28
C ILE A 107 -3.77 4.84 -0.40
N VAL A 108 -3.79 4.86 -1.74
CA VAL A 108 -4.76 4.13 -2.55
C VAL A 108 -4.13 2.88 -3.13
N TRP A 109 -4.88 1.77 -3.14
CA TRP A 109 -4.47 0.53 -3.77
C TRP A 109 -5.29 0.29 -5.04
N LEU A 110 -4.62 0.00 -6.14
CA LEU A 110 -5.22 -0.35 -7.41
C LEU A 110 -4.72 -1.73 -7.83
N ILE A 111 -5.55 -2.75 -7.62
CA ILE A 111 -5.20 -4.15 -7.79
C ILE A 111 -5.81 -4.65 -9.09
N ASP A 112 -4.99 -4.83 -10.10
CA ASP A 112 -5.37 -5.30 -11.43
C ASP A 112 -5.33 -6.83 -11.50
N PHE A 113 -6.51 -7.44 -11.61
CA PHE A 113 -6.65 -8.89 -11.74
C PHE A 113 -6.64 -9.38 -13.20
N THR A 114 -6.33 -8.52 -14.17
CA THR A 114 -6.16 -8.94 -15.56
C THR A 114 -5.05 -10.00 -15.66
N GLY A 115 -5.36 -11.14 -16.30
CA GLY A 115 -4.43 -12.26 -16.41
C GLY A 115 -4.26 -13.10 -15.14
N TRP A 116 -4.96 -12.77 -14.04
CA TRP A 116 -4.94 -13.59 -12.83
C TRP A 116 -5.78 -14.87 -13.00
N SER A 117 -5.23 -15.98 -12.50
CA SER A 117 -5.85 -17.29 -12.48
C SER A 117 -5.36 -18.08 -11.26
N PHE A 118 -5.92 -19.27 -11.01
CA PHE A 118 -5.47 -20.09 -9.89
C PHE A 118 -4.04 -20.68 -10.05
N SER A 119 -3.51 -20.77 -11.27
CA SER A 119 -2.15 -21.30 -11.49
C SER A 119 -1.04 -20.25 -11.32
N ASN A 120 -1.38 -18.95 -11.36
CA ASN A 120 -0.48 -17.83 -11.15
C ASN A 120 -0.97 -16.91 -10.01
N ASN A 121 -1.60 -17.49 -8.98
CA ASN A 121 -2.11 -16.73 -7.85
C ASN A 121 -1.06 -16.48 -6.77
N VAL A 122 -1.36 -15.50 -5.92
CA VAL A 122 -0.67 -15.32 -4.64
C VAL A 122 -1.16 -16.41 -3.68
N PRO A 123 -0.26 -17.21 -3.06
CA PRO A 123 -0.66 -18.21 -2.08
C PRO A 123 -1.48 -17.60 -0.95
N ILE A 124 -2.49 -18.32 -0.44
CA ILE A 124 -3.33 -17.86 0.69
C ILE A 124 -2.46 -17.46 1.89
N LYS A 125 -1.35 -18.16 2.12
CA LYS A 125 -0.38 -17.83 3.18
C LYS A 125 0.20 -16.41 3.00
N THR A 126 0.63 -16.06 1.80
CA THR A 126 1.17 -14.73 1.48
C THR A 126 0.10 -13.65 1.60
N ALA A 127 -1.14 -13.92 1.17
CA ALA A 127 -2.25 -12.98 1.33
C ALA A 127 -2.57 -12.73 2.81
N ARG A 128 -2.56 -13.79 3.64
CA ARG A 128 -2.74 -13.68 5.09
C ARG A 128 -1.63 -12.88 5.75
N GLU A 129 -0.38 -13.10 5.36
CA GLU A 129 0.77 -12.36 5.88
C GLU A 129 0.69 -10.87 5.52
N THR A 130 0.32 -10.58 4.27
CA THR A 130 0.07 -9.20 3.80
C THR A 130 -0.98 -8.51 4.67
N ILE A 131 -2.13 -9.15 4.91
CA ILE A 131 -3.19 -8.61 5.75
C ILE A 131 -2.71 -8.41 7.19
N SER A 132 -1.92 -9.35 7.73
CA SER A 132 -1.34 -9.25 9.07
C SER A 132 -0.46 -8.00 9.20
N ILE A 133 0.49 -7.80 8.29
CA ILE A 133 1.37 -6.62 8.27
C ILE A 133 0.56 -5.33 8.19
N LEU A 134 -0.42 -5.26 7.28
CA LEU A 134 -1.24 -4.07 7.09
C LEU A 134 -2.07 -3.72 8.34
N GLN A 135 -2.72 -4.70 8.97
CA GLN A 135 -3.59 -4.45 10.12
C GLN A 135 -2.85 -4.18 11.43
N ASN A 136 -1.64 -4.73 11.57
CA ASN A 136 -0.87 -4.65 12.80
C ASN A 136 0.12 -3.48 12.78
N HIS A 137 0.74 -3.19 11.62
CA HIS A 137 1.86 -2.23 11.54
C HIS A 137 1.59 -1.02 10.65
N TYR A 138 0.60 -1.10 9.76
CA TYR A 138 0.14 0.03 8.94
C TYR A 138 -1.36 0.32 9.12
N PRO A 139 -1.88 0.36 10.36
CA PRO A 139 -3.30 0.56 10.57
C PRO A 139 -3.75 1.90 9.99
N GLN A 140 -4.94 1.91 9.40
CA GLN A 140 -5.59 3.12 8.86
C GLN A 140 -4.83 3.82 7.72
N ARG A 141 -3.80 3.19 7.13
CA ARG A 141 -3.09 3.73 5.95
C ARG A 141 -3.81 3.51 4.64
N LEU A 142 -4.75 2.57 4.54
CA LEU A 142 -5.51 2.34 3.32
C LEU A 142 -6.67 3.32 3.23
N ALA A 143 -6.73 4.17 2.20
CA ALA A 143 -7.90 4.99 1.87
C ALA A 143 -9.01 4.17 1.20
N VAL A 144 -8.64 3.50 0.10
CA VAL A 144 -9.53 2.69 -0.73
C VAL A 144 -8.69 1.69 -1.52
N ALA A 145 -9.21 0.48 -1.68
CA ALA A 145 -8.63 -0.55 -2.53
C ALA A 145 -9.58 -0.87 -3.69
N PHE A 146 -9.16 -0.60 -4.91
CA PHE A 146 -9.89 -0.97 -6.12
C PHE A 146 -9.42 -2.33 -6.62
N LEU A 147 -10.31 -3.32 -6.64
CA LEU A 147 -10.09 -4.60 -7.29
C LEU A 147 -10.60 -4.49 -8.72
N TYR A 148 -9.69 -4.28 -9.65
CA TYR A 148 -9.99 -4.01 -11.05
C TYR A 148 -10.05 -5.29 -11.87
N SER A 149 -11.14 -5.47 -12.59
CA SER A 149 -11.45 -6.62 -13.43
C SER A 149 -11.23 -8.01 -12.76
N PRO A 150 -11.64 -8.24 -11.50
CA PRO A 150 -11.50 -9.53 -10.86
C PRO A 150 -12.32 -10.60 -11.61
N PRO A 151 -11.75 -11.78 -11.93
CA PRO A 151 -12.51 -12.83 -12.57
C PRO A 151 -13.57 -13.36 -11.62
N ARG A 152 -14.68 -13.91 -12.14
CA ARG A 152 -15.81 -14.41 -11.32
C ARG A 152 -15.39 -15.35 -10.19
N ILE A 153 -14.37 -16.16 -10.44
CA ILE A 153 -13.84 -17.10 -9.46
C ILE A 153 -13.17 -16.44 -8.25
N PHE A 154 -12.75 -15.18 -8.37
CA PHE A 154 -12.22 -14.38 -7.27
C PHE A 154 -13.25 -14.17 -6.16
N GLU A 155 -14.56 -14.22 -6.45
CA GLU A 155 -15.60 -14.11 -5.42
C GLU A 155 -15.48 -15.18 -4.34
N ALA A 156 -15.07 -16.41 -4.71
CA ALA A 156 -14.84 -17.49 -3.76
C ALA A 156 -13.64 -17.19 -2.85
N PHE A 157 -12.54 -16.69 -3.44
CA PHE A 157 -11.37 -16.26 -2.68
C PHE A 157 -11.69 -15.08 -1.75
N TRP A 158 -12.46 -14.10 -2.22
CA TRP A 158 -12.90 -12.95 -1.42
C TRP A 158 -13.74 -13.37 -0.21
N LYS A 159 -14.60 -14.38 -0.36
CA LYS A 159 -15.34 -14.96 0.77
C LYS A 159 -14.45 -15.57 1.84
N ILE A 160 -13.22 -15.97 1.51
CA ILE A 160 -12.23 -16.44 2.48
C ILE A 160 -11.51 -15.23 3.10
N VAL A 161 -11.02 -14.31 2.26
CA VAL A 161 -10.27 -13.12 2.69
C VAL A 161 -11.07 -12.23 3.64
N LYS A 162 -12.39 -12.12 3.47
CA LYS A 162 -13.24 -11.31 4.34
C LYS A 162 -13.14 -11.66 5.83
N TYR A 163 -12.78 -12.90 6.18
CA TYR A 163 -12.64 -13.32 7.58
C TYR A 163 -11.33 -12.85 8.22
N PHE A 164 -10.36 -12.43 7.41
CA PHE A 164 -9.08 -11.90 7.89
C PHE A 164 -9.06 -10.37 7.96
N LEU A 165 -10.02 -9.71 7.32
CA LEU A 165 -10.13 -8.25 7.28
C LEU A 165 -11.02 -7.72 8.41
N ASP A 166 -10.58 -6.66 9.07
CA ASP A 166 -11.45 -5.90 9.96
C ASP A 166 -12.60 -5.23 9.17
N PRO A 167 -13.77 -4.98 9.80
CA PRO A 167 -14.95 -4.45 9.11
C PRO A 167 -14.72 -3.10 8.41
N LYS A 168 -13.86 -2.22 8.95
CA LYS A 168 -13.59 -0.91 8.34
C LYS A 168 -12.77 -1.09 7.06
N THR A 169 -11.74 -1.93 7.10
CA THR A 169 -10.93 -2.25 5.92
C THR A 169 -11.78 -2.93 4.84
N PHE A 170 -12.68 -3.84 5.21
CA PHE A 170 -13.58 -4.49 4.25
C PHE A 170 -14.45 -3.49 3.47
N GLN A 171 -14.96 -2.44 4.13
CA GLN A 171 -15.80 -1.40 3.49
C GLN A 171 -15.02 -0.51 2.50
N LYS A 172 -13.70 -0.41 2.67
CA LYS A 172 -12.79 0.33 1.79
C LYS A 172 -12.46 -0.41 0.49
N VAL A 173 -12.86 -1.68 0.35
CA VAL A 173 -12.62 -2.44 -0.88
C VAL A 173 -13.76 -2.24 -1.88
N LYS A 174 -13.41 -1.85 -3.12
CA LYS A 174 -14.33 -1.59 -4.23
C LYS A 174 -14.02 -2.50 -5.40
N PHE A 175 -15.01 -3.23 -5.86
CA PHE A 175 -14.90 -4.06 -7.06
C PHE A 175 -15.21 -3.20 -8.29
N VAL A 176 -14.31 -3.23 -9.27
CA VAL A 176 -14.42 -2.41 -10.48
C VAL A 176 -14.47 -3.33 -11.68
N TYR A 177 -15.62 -3.36 -12.36
CA TYR A 177 -15.82 -4.09 -13.60
C TYR A 177 -15.88 -3.10 -14.77
N PRO A 178 -14.95 -3.13 -15.74
CA PRO A 178 -14.82 -2.07 -16.76
C PRO A 178 -16.06 -1.85 -17.63
N LYS A 179 -16.90 -2.86 -17.77
CA LYS A 179 -18.16 -2.80 -18.56
C LYS A 179 -19.37 -2.37 -17.73
N ASN A 180 -19.20 -2.15 -16.42
CA ASN A 180 -20.26 -1.70 -15.52
C ASN A 180 -20.16 -0.18 -15.33
N LYS A 181 -21.26 0.52 -15.59
CA LYS A 181 -21.30 1.99 -15.54
C LYS A 181 -21.01 2.56 -14.15
N GLU A 182 -21.55 1.95 -13.09
CA GLU A 182 -21.33 2.36 -11.70
C GLU A 182 -19.85 2.17 -11.31
N SER A 183 -19.22 1.07 -11.72
CA SER A 183 -17.78 0.86 -11.51
C SER A 183 -16.91 1.94 -12.17
N VAL A 184 -17.28 2.36 -13.38
CA VAL A 184 -16.59 3.45 -14.08
C VAL A 184 -16.79 4.77 -13.35
N GLU A 185 -18.00 5.09 -12.92
CA GLU A 185 -18.31 6.31 -12.15
C GLU A 185 -17.53 6.35 -10.83
N ILE A 186 -17.42 5.22 -10.12
CA ILE A 186 -16.61 5.10 -8.90
C ILE A 186 -15.14 5.43 -9.18
N MET A 187 -14.55 4.88 -10.24
CA MET A 187 -13.16 5.20 -10.62
C MET A 187 -13.01 6.68 -10.95
N GLN A 188 -13.92 7.25 -11.74
CA GLN A 188 -13.89 8.67 -12.15
C GLN A 188 -14.07 9.65 -10.97
N SER A 189 -14.81 9.24 -9.93
CA SER A 189 -14.96 10.03 -8.70
C SER A 189 -13.67 10.12 -7.90
N CYS A 190 -12.79 9.13 -8.02
CA CYS A 190 -11.53 9.06 -7.28
C CYS A 190 -10.34 9.50 -8.12
N PHE A 191 -10.36 9.29 -9.44
CA PHE A 191 -9.23 9.58 -10.33
C PHE A 191 -9.57 10.59 -11.41
N ASP A 192 -8.58 11.39 -11.78
CA ASP A 192 -8.66 12.19 -13.00
C ASP A 192 -8.48 11.30 -14.22
N VAL A 193 -9.45 11.33 -15.15
CA VAL A 193 -9.48 10.47 -16.34
C VAL A 193 -8.28 10.75 -17.24
N ASP A 194 -7.82 11.99 -17.29
CA ASP A 194 -6.69 12.36 -18.14
C ASP A 194 -5.35 11.85 -17.58
N ASN A 195 -5.27 11.60 -16.26
CA ASN A 195 -4.08 11.07 -15.58
C ASN A 195 -4.15 9.56 -15.28
N LEU A 196 -5.36 8.98 -15.27
CA LEU A 196 -5.55 7.55 -15.03
C LEU A 196 -5.12 6.76 -16.27
N PRO A 197 -4.39 5.64 -16.12
CA PRO A 197 -4.00 4.81 -17.25
C PRO A 197 -5.20 4.23 -18.02
N THR A 198 -5.04 4.06 -19.34
CA THR A 198 -6.05 3.45 -20.22
C THR A 198 -6.47 2.05 -19.78
N GLU A 199 -5.55 1.28 -19.20
CA GLU A 199 -5.78 -0.05 -18.62
C GLU A 199 -6.86 -0.01 -17.52
N PHE A 200 -6.98 1.12 -16.82
CA PHE A 200 -7.95 1.38 -15.75
C PHE A 200 -9.15 2.25 -16.19
N GLY A 201 -9.31 2.47 -17.50
CA GLY A 201 -10.41 3.25 -18.07
C GLY A 201 -10.15 4.76 -18.18
N GLY A 202 -8.91 5.20 -18.03
CA GLY A 202 -8.50 6.59 -18.28
C GLY A 202 -7.96 6.83 -19.69
N LYS A 203 -7.17 7.90 -19.85
CA LYS A 203 -6.54 8.31 -21.12
C LYS A 203 -5.01 8.36 -21.08
N ALA A 204 -4.41 8.28 -19.90
CA ALA A 204 -2.96 8.29 -19.77
C ALA A 204 -2.36 6.96 -20.27
N THR A 205 -1.12 7.02 -20.75
CA THR A 205 -0.34 5.81 -21.02
C THR A 205 0.47 5.48 -19.78
N MET A 206 0.39 4.24 -19.32
CA MET A 206 1.28 3.71 -18.30
C MET A 206 1.99 2.50 -18.87
N LYS A 207 3.31 2.53 -18.84
CA LYS A 207 4.14 1.36 -19.11
C LYS A 207 5.07 1.22 -17.92
N TYR A 208 5.01 0.08 -17.25
CA TYR A 208 6.00 -0.24 -16.24
C TYR A 208 7.34 -0.44 -16.95
N ASP A 209 8.33 0.37 -16.58
CA ASP A 209 9.71 0.24 -17.01
C ASP A 209 10.55 0.03 -15.75
N HIS A 210 11.16 -1.13 -15.64
CA HIS A 210 11.86 -1.54 -14.44
C HIS A 210 13.11 -0.68 -14.16
N GLU A 211 13.79 -0.22 -15.21
CA GLU A 211 14.99 0.60 -15.06
C GLU A 211 14.63 2.00 -14.57
N GLU A 212 13.61 2.64 -15.18
CA GLU A 212 13.12 3.94 -14.74
C GLU A 212 12.53 3.88 -13.34
N PHE A 213 11.77 2.83 -13.02
CA PHE A 213 11.26 2.62 -11.67
C PHE A 213 12.41 2.42 -10.67
N SER A 214 13.44 1.66 -11.03
CA SER A 214 14.62 1.46 -10.18
C SER A 214 15.37 2.76 -9.88
N LYS A 215 15.54 3.65 -10.88
CA LYS A 215 16.13 4.97 -10.66
C LYS A 215 15.33 5.79 -9.65
N LEU A 216 14.00 5.75 -9.75
CA LEU A 216 13.11 6.44 -8.80
C LEU A 216 13.23 5.87 -7.37
N MET A 217 13.29 4.55 -7.24
CA MET A 217 13.45 3.90 -5.92
C MET A 217 14.81 4.20 -5.29
N ILE A 218 15.89 4.26 -6.06
CA ILE A 218 17.21 4.69 -5.56
C ILE A 218 17.18 6.14 -5.06
N GLN A 219 16.45 7.03 -5.73
CA GLN A 219 16.27 8.41 -5.24
C GLN A 219 15.48 8.44 -3.92
N ASP A 220 14.47 7.60 -3.80
CA ASP A 220 13.71 7.47 -2.56
C ASP A 220 14.50 6.79 -1.42
N ASP A 221 15.47 5.92 -1.72
CA ASP A 221 16.40 5.40 -0.70
C ASP A 221 17.18 6.54 -0.05
N VAL A 222 17.68 7.50 -0.85
CA VAL A 222 18.36 8.70 -0.35
C VAL A 222 17.41 9.57 0.46
N LYS A 223 16.18 9.77 -0.03
CA LYS A 223 15.14 10.54 0.69
C LYS A 223 14.81 9.91 2.05
N THR A 224 14.69 8.58 2.08
CA THR A 224 14.39 7.79 3.28
C THR A 224 15.54 7.88 4.28
N ALA A 225 16.79 7.68 3.82
CA ALA A 225 17.96 7.79 4.67
C ALA A 225 18.04 9.17 5.35
N LYS A 226 17.80 10.24 4.58
CA LYS A 226 17.76 11.61 5.10
C LYS A 226 16.63 11.83 6.12
N PHE A 227 15.44 11.33 5.84
CA PHE A 227 14.28 11.45 6.73
C PHE A 227 14.54 10.78 8.09
N TRP A 228 15.18 9.61 8.08
CA TRP A 228 15.48 8.84 9.29
C TRP A 228 16.85 9.16 9.91
N GLY A 229 17.64 10.05 9.31
CA GLY A 229 18.99 10.40 9.80
C GLY A 229 20.03 9.28 9.64
N LEU A 230 19.82 8.35 8.71
CA LEU A 230 20.71 7.21 8.45
C LEU A 230 21.96 7.57 7.62
N ASP A 231 22.02 8.80 7.10
CA ASP A 231 23.11 9.31 6.25
C ASP A 231 24.49 9.22 6.94
N GLN A 232 24.54 9.26 8.27
CA GLN A 232 25.77 9.15 9.05
C GLN A 232 26.28 7.71 9.18
N THR A 233 25.41 6.70 9.06
CA THR A 233 25.75 5.27 9.16
C THR A 233 26.38 4.78 7.86
N ILE A 234 25.86 5.23 6.71
CA ILE A 234 26.37 4.88 5.37
C ILE A 234 27.84 5.29 5.18
N ASN A 235 28.24 6.46 5.72
CA ASN A 235 29.62 6.92 5.67
C ASN A 235 30.56 6.17 6.64
N ARG A 236 30.04 5.50 7.67
CA ARG A 236 30.85 4.70 8.60
C ARG A 236 31.16 3.33 8.01
N ASP A 237 30.15 2.66 7.44
CA ASP A 237 30.33 1.32 6.88
C ASP A 237 31.32 1.34 5.69
N ALA A 238 31.23 2.36 4.84
CA ALA A 238 32.17 2.58 3.72
C ALA A 238 33.61 2.91 4.17
N ALA A 239 33.82 3.39 5.39
CA ALA A 239 35.15 3.71 5.94
C ALA A 239 35.78 2.53 6.70
N THR A 240 35.00 1.50 7.03
CA THR A 240 35.49 0.24 7.64
C THR A 240 35.82 -0.85 6.62
N GLU A 241 35.42 -0.67 5.36
CA GLU A 241 35.76 -1.57 4.24
C GLU A 241 36.93 -1.07 3.35
N SER A 242 37.54 0.07 3.71
CA SER A 242 38.73 0.65 3.07
C SER A 242 39.98 0.48 3.92
#